data_AF-A0A6M0EYQ2-F1
#
_entry.id   AF-A0A6M0EYQ2-F1
#
_cell.length_a   1.000
_cell.length_b   1.000
_cell.length_c   1.000
_cell.angle_alpha   90.00
_cell.angle_beta   90.00
_cell.angle_gamma   90.00
#
_symmetry.space_group_name_H-M   'P 1'
#
loop_
_entity.id
_entity.type
_entity.pdbx_description
1 polymer ?
#
loop_
_entity_poly.entity_id
_entity_poly.type
_entity_poly.pdbx_seq_one_letter_code
_entity_poly.pdbx_strand_id
1 'polypeptide(L)'
;MQKAGEVPQSQTKQPKVVPSGRLELTIKINELPTTRTVKNGWQEFEVDCDGTIFTITVKPKVWKKLTTADDTYPMWVAAIGGKLGAKTNKGFVLDTPGIQVYEKKPKAPQEAPASQPQEAPASQPQEAPASN
;
A
#
# COMPACT_ATOMS: atom_id res chain seq x y z
N MET A 1 2.44 12.72 79.52
CA MET A 1 1.28 13.10 78.68
C MET A 1 1.73 13.18 77.23
N GLN A 2 1.14 12.34 76.37
CA GLN A 2 0.89 12.49 74.93
C GLN A 2 2.03 12.73 73.90
N LYS A 3 2.07 11.76 72.94
CA LYS A 3 2.31 11.84 71.48
C LYS A 3 3.71 12.29 70.99
N ALA A 4 4.25 11.80 69.88
CA ALA A 4 3.63 11.19 68.70
C ALA A 4 4.47 10.04 68.13
N GLY A 5 3.81 8.96 67.73
CA GLY A 5 4.39 7.95 66.88
C GLY A 5 4.54 8.49 65.47
N GLU A 6 5.75 8.43 64.94
CA GLU A 6 6.03 8.65 63.54
C GLU A 6 5.59 7.40 62.78
N VAL A 7 4.54 7.53 61.97
CA VAL A 7 4.07 6.49 61.07
C VAL A 7 4.91 6.60 59.80
N PRO A 8 5.65 5.56 59.37
CA PRO A 8 6.31 5.59 58.07
C PRO A 8 5.21 5.55 56.99
N GLN A 9 5.11 6.64 56.22
CA GLN A 9 4.26 6.70 55.03
C GLN A 9 4.73 5.61 54.05
N SER A 10 3.95 4.55 53.92
CA SER A 10 4.12 3.57 52.86
C SER A 10 3.74 4.20 51.54
N GLN A 11 4.74 4.52 50.73
CA GLN A 11 4.56 4.99 49.36
C GLN A 11 4.05 3.81 48.51
N THR A 12 2.73 3.67 48.41
CA THR A 12 2.06 2.75 47.49
C THR A 12 2.42 3.11 46.05
N LYS A 13 3.37 2.38 45.47
CA LYS A 13 3.59 2.37 44.01
C LYS A 13 2.29 1.94 43.34
N GLN A 14 1.63 2.88 42.67
CA GLN A 14 0.43 2.58 41.90
C GLN A 14 0.80 1.58 40.79
N PRO A 15 0.02 0.49 40.59
CA PRO A 15 0.25 -0.40 39.47
C PRO A 15 -0.07 0.37 38.17
N LYS A 16 0.94 0.57 37.33
CA LYS A 16 0.77 1.17 36.00
C LYS A 16 -0.05 0.20 35.15
N VAL A 17 -1.35 0.48 35.00
CA VAL A 17 -2.25 -0.34 34.18
C VAL A 17 -1.82 -0.19 32.72
N VAL A 18 -1.32 -1.27 32.13
CA VAL A 18 -1.03 -1.32 30.69
C VAL A 18 -2.33 -1.72 29.97
N PRO A 19 -2.91 -0.86 29.12
CA PRO A 19 -4.14 -1.19 28.41
C PRO A 19 -3.89 -2.22 27.32
N SER A 20 -4.88 -3.08 27.06
CA SER A 20 -4.85 -3.99 25.91
C SER A 20 -5.07 -3.24 24.60
N GLY A 21 -4.25 -3.50 23.59
CA GLY A 21 -4.39 -2.96 22.23
C GLY A 21 -4.73 -4.03 21.20
N ARG A 22 -5.34 -3.62 20.07
CA ARG A 22 -5.52 -4.45 18.87
C ARG A 22 -4.63 -3.89 17.76
N LEU A 23 -3.74 -4.71 17.22
CA LEU A 23 -2.91 -4.36 16.07
C LEU A 23 -3.58 -4.87 14.78
N GLU A 24 -3.76 -3.97 13.81
CA GLU A 24 -4.23 -4.28 12.47
C GLU A 24 -3.29 -3.67 11.44
N LEU A 25 -3.09 -4.37 10.34
CA LEU A 25 -2.20 -3.98 9.25
C LEU A 25 -2.97 -3.94 7.95
N THR A 26 -2.55 -3.08 7.03
CA THR A 26 -3.08 -3.01 5.67
C THR A 26 -1.93 -2.91 4.69
N ILE A 27 -1.82 -3.89 3.80
CA ILE A 27 -0.81 -3.95 2.74
C ILE A 27 -1.50 -3.54 1.43
N LYS A 28 -0.90 -2.63 0.65
CA LYS A 28 -1.45 -2.20 -0.64
C LYS A 28 -0.60 -2.74 -1.78
N ILE A 29 -1.27 -3.34 -2.76
CA ILE A 29 -0.66 -3.84 -4.00
C ILE A 29 -1.42 -3.28 -5.20
N ASN A 30 -0.74 -3.15 -6.33
CA ASN A 30 -1.30 -2.70 -7.60
C ASN A 30 -0.99 -3.68 -8.75
N GLU A 31 -0.47 -4.85 -8.42
CA GLU A 31 -0.13 -5.93 -9.34
C GLU A 31 -0.53 -7.26 -8.71
N LEU A 32 -0.90 -8.23 -9.55
CA LEU A 32 -1.34 -9.54 -9.09
C LEU A 32 -0.13 -10.37 -8.63
N PRO A 33 -0.07 -10.83 -7.37
CA PRO A 33 1.04 -11.63 -6.89
C PRO A 33 0.97 -13.07 -7.41
N THR A 34 2.11 -13.72 -7.53
CA THR A 34 2.18 -15.15 -7.83
C THR A 34 1.61 -15.96 -6.67
N THR A 35 0.60 -16.79 -6.94
CA THR A 35 -0.06 -17.61 -5.92
C THR A 35 0.28 -19.08 -6.02
N ARG A 36 0.25 -19.75 -4.88
CA ARG A 36 0.20 -21.21 -4.76
C ARG A 36 -1.16 -21.63 -4.22
N THR A 37 -1.80 -22.59 -4.90
CA THR A 37 -3.01 -23.22 -4.35
C THR A 37 -2.61 -24.14 -3.20
N VAL A 38 -3.24 -23.93 -2.04
CA VAL A 38 -3.05 -24.75 -0.84
C VAL A 38 -4.35 -25.52 -0.53
N LYS A 39 -4.45 -26.07 0.69
CA LYS A 39 -5.59 -26.87 1.12
C LYS A 39 -6.92 -26.13 0.90
N ASN A 40 -7.96 -26.88 0.52
CA ASN A 40 -9.30 -26.36 0.26
C ASN A 40 -9.39 -25.35 -0.91
N GLY A 41 -8.40 -25.35 -1.81
CA GLY A 41 -8.36 -24.45 -2.97
C GLY A 41 -7.99 -23.00 -2.63
N TRP A 42 -7.59 -22.73 -1.38
CA TRP A 42 -7.20 -21.40 -0.96
C TRP A 42 -5.92 -20.98 -1.68
N GLN A 43 -5.77 -19.68 -1.92
CA GLN A 43 -4.59 -19.15 -2.58
C GLN A 43 -3.68 -18.53 -1.53
N GLU A 44 -2.45 -19.00 -1.49
CA GLU A 44 -1.39 -18.45 -0.67
C GLU A 44 -0.41 -17.68 -1.55
N PHE A 45 -0.01 -16.49 -1.13
CA PHE A 45 0.99 -15.69 -1.81
C PHE A 45 1.80 -14.88 -0.82
N GLU A 46 2.92 -14.36 -1.30
CA GLU A 46 3.84 -13.53 -0.54
C GLU A 46 3.81 -12.11 -1.07
N VAL A 47 3.89 -11.13 -0.17
CA VAL A 47 4.07 -9.72 -0.52
C VAL A 47 5.27 -9.18 0.22
N ASP A 48 6.20 -8.58 -0.50
CA ASP A 48 7.34 -7.87 0.08
C ASP A 48 6.90 -6.47 0.52
N CYS A 49 7.13 -6.16 1.79
CA CYS A 49 6.95 -4.83 2.37
C CYS A 49 8.30 -4.38 2.94
N ASP A 50 9.08 -3.67 2.12
CA ASP A 50 10.38 -3.08 2.49
C ASP A 50 11.36 -4.10 3.11
N GLY A 51 11.44 -5.31 2.52
CA GLY A 51 12.28 -6.41 2.98
C GLY A 51 11.63 -7.31 4.03
N THR A 52 10.39 -7.02 4.45
CA THR A 52 9.60 -7.90 5.31
C THR A 52 8.56 -8.64 4.48
N ILE A 53 8.68 -9.96 4.39
CA ILE A 53 7.76 -10.79 3.61
C ILE A 53 6.52 -11.14 4.43
N PHE A 54 5.36 -10.77 3.90
CA PHE A 54 4.07 -11.17 4.43
C PHE A 54 3.48 -12.34 3.66
N THR A 55 3.27 -13.46 4.34
CA THR A 55 2.57 -14.62 3.78
C THR A 55 1.07 -14.46 4.02
N ILE A 56 0.28 -14.47 2.95
CA ILE A 56 -1.16 -14.21 2.98
C ILE A 56 -1.88 -15.41 2.36
N THR A 57 -2.80 -16.02 3.10
CA THR A 57 -3.67 -17.08 2.57
C THR A 57 -5.12 -16.61 2.52
N VAL A 58 -5.70 -16.55 1.32
CA VAL A 58 -7.07 -16.09 1.10
C VAL A 58 -7.96 -17.20 0.54
N LYS A 59 -9.25 -17.12 0.87
CA LYS A 59 -10.28 -18.00 0.30
C LYS A 59 -10.42 -17.75 -1.20
N PRO A 60 -10.83 -18.75 -2.01
CA PRO A 60 -11.03 -18.60 -3.45
C PRO A 60 -11.94 -17.42 -3.82
N LYS A 61 -13.00 -17.20 -3.03
CA LYS A 61 -13.95 -16.09 -3.23
C LYS A 61 -13.30 -14.71 -3.07
N VAL A 62 -12.33 -14.59 -2.16
CA VAL A 62 -11.58 -13.34 -1.92
C VAL A 62 -10.55 -13.15 -3.03
N TRP A 63 -9.81 -14.21 -3.38
CA TRP A 63 -8.86 -14.19 -4.49
C TRP A 63 -9.51 -13.79 -5.82
N LYS A 64 -10.69 -14.34 -6.12
CA LYS A 64 -11.45 -14.02 -7.34
C LYS A 64 -11.76 -12.52 -7.48
N LYS A 65 -11.95 -11.79 -6.38
CA LYS A 65 -12.14 -10.33 -6.44
C LYS A 65 -10.91 -9.61 -6.93
N LEU A 66 -9.72 -10.10 -6.56
CA LEU A 66 -8.45 -9.51 -6.97
C LEU A 66 -8.17 -9.80 -8.45
N THR A 67 -8.31 -11.05 -8.89
CA THR A 67 -8.10 -11.40 -10.31
C THR A 67 -9.11 -10.70 -11.22
N THR A 68 -10.38 -10.62 -10.81
CA THR A 68 -11.41 -9.91 -11.58
C THR A 68 -11.04 -8.43 -11.75
N ALA A 69 -10.47 -7.79 -10.72
CA ALA A 69 -10.05 -6.41 -10.82
C ALA A 69 -8.85 -6.22 -11.76
N ASP A 70 -7.92 -7.16 -11.76
CA ASP A 70 -6.79 -7.20 -12.69
C ASP A 70 -7.24 -7.36 -14.15
N ASP A 71 -8.24 -8.21 -14.38
CA ASP A 71 -8.84 -8.41 -15.71
C ASP A 71 -9.71 -7.22 -16.17
N THR A 72 -10.37 -6.52 -15.22
CA THR A 72 -11.39 -5.50 -15.53
C THR A 72 -10.82 -4.09 -15.60
N TYR A 73 -9.83 -3.76 -14.76
CA TYR A 73 -9.36 -2.39 -14.59
C TYR A 73 -7.91 -2.25 -15.05
N PRO A 74 -7.60 -1.31 -15.96
CA PRO A 74 -6.23 -1.09 -16.43
C PRO A 74 -5.31 -0.60 -15.32
N MET A 75 -5.87 0.05 -14.28
CA MET A 75 -5.16 0.44 -13.09
C MET A 75 -6.04 0.20 -11.87
N TRP A 76 -5.51 -0.51 -10.88
CA TRP A 76 -6.20 -0.82 -9.65
C TRP A 76 -5.25 -0.78 -8.45
N VAL A 77 -5.82 -0.67 -7.25
CA VAL A 77 -5.11 -0.86 -6.00
C VAL A 77 -5.94 -1.74 -5.10
N ALA A 78 -5.36 -2.81 -4.59
CA ALA A 78 -5.99 -3.64 -3.57
C ALA A 78 -5.39 -3.34 -2.20
N ALA A 79 -6.25 -3.08 -1.23
CA ALA A 79 -5.91 -3.01 0.19
C ALA A 79 -6.21 -4.37 0.83
N ILE A 80 -5.16 -5.02 1.31
CA ILE A 80 -5.20 -6.31 2.00
C ILE A 80 -5.06 -6.04 3.50
N GLY A 81 -6.19 -6.01 4.21
CA GLY A 81 -6.24 -5.79 5.64
C GLY A 81 -6.19 -7.11 6.42
N GLY A 82 -5.57 -7.11 7.60
CA GLY A 82 -5.57 -8.27 8.49
C GLY A 82 -4.89 -8.01 9.83
N LYS A 83 -4.82 -9.07 10.65
CA LYS A 83 -4.07 -9.07 11.91
C LYS A 83 -2.66 -9.56 11.68
N LEU A 84 -1.71 -9.03 12.43
CA LEU A 84 -0.35 -9.57 12.44
C LEU A 84 -0.36 -10.96 13.10
N GLY A 85 -0.05 -11.99 12.31
CA GLY A 85 -0.02 -13.37 12.74
C GLY A 85 1.37 -13.85 13.14
N ALA A 86 1.60 -15.15 13.00
CA ALA A 86 2.85 -15.79 13.38
C ALA A 86 4.07 -15.20 12.64
N LYS A 87 5.18 -15.03 13.35
CA LYS A 87 6.46 -14.67 12.74
C LYS A 87 6.99 -15.84 11.91
N THR A 88 7.42 -15.56 10.69
CA THR A 88 8.10 -16.50 9.79
C THR A 88 9.59 -16.16 9.72
N ASN A 89 10.37 -16.98 9.01
CA ASN A 89 11.80 -16.69 8.79
C ASN A 89 12.04 -15.41 7.99
N LYS A 90 11.08 -15.00 7.15
CA LYS A 90 11.21 -13.86 6.23
C LYS A 90 10.35 -12.65 6.61
N GLY A 91 9.46 -12.81 7.60
CA GLY A 91 8.55 -11.75 8.03
C GLY A 91 7.41 -12.33 8.87
N PHE A 92 6.16 -12.22 8.40
CA PHE A 92 4.98 -12.57 9.19
C PHE A 92 3.86 -13.16 8.35
N VAL A 93 2.97 -13.91 8.99
CA VAL A 93 1.69 -14.32 8.41
C VAL A 93 0.67 -13.21 8.62
N LEU A 94 -0.16 -12.91 7.62
CA LEU A 94 -1.31 -12.02 7.79
C LEU A 94 -2.55 -12.85 8.12
N ASP A 95 -3.01 -12.78 9.37
CA ASP A 95 -4.17 -13.51 9.85
C ASP A 95 -5.48 -12.81 9.47
N THR A 96 -6.50 -13.61 9.17
CA THR A 96 -7.84 -13.13 8.78
C THR A 96 -7.81 -12.10 7.63
N PRO A 97 -7.13 -12.39 6.50
CA PRO A 97 -6.95 -11.40 5.45
C PRO A 97 -8.26 -11.09 4.74
N GLY A 98 -8.51 -9.79 4.53
CA GLY A 98 -9.61 -9.26 3.73
C GLY A 98 -9.09 -8.34 2.62
N ILE A 99 -9.62 -8.48 1.41
CA ILE A 99 -9.22 -7.68 0.24
C ILE A 99 -10.34 -6.71 -0.14
N GLN A 100 -9.98 -5.44 -0.30
CA GLN A 100 -10.80 -4.40 -0.92
C GLN A 100 -10.06 -3.86 -2.14
N VAL A 101 -10.70 -3.83 -3.31
CA VAL A 101 -10.07 -3.33 -4.54
C VAL A 101 -10.71 -2.01 -4.94
N TYR A 102 -9.85 -1.07 -5.35
CA TYR A 102 -10.20 0.27 -5.78
C TYR A 102 -9.70 0.46 -7.21
N GLU A 103 -10.59 0.84 -8.12
CA GLU A 103 -10.21 1.28 -9.47
C GLU A 103 -9.48 2.62 -9.38
N LYS A 104 -8.35 2.74 -10.07
CA LYS A 104 -7.73 4.03 -10.35
C LYS A 104 -8.00 4.38 -11.81
N LYS A 105 -8.61 5.54 -12.04
CA LYS A 105 -8.63 6.10 -13.39
C LYS A 105 -7.27 6.76 -13.64
N PRO A 106 -6.64 6.54 -14.80
CA PRO A 106 -5.48 7.33 -15.20
C PRO A 106 -5.87 8.80 -15.08
N LYS A 107 -5.09 9.56 -14.31
CA LYS A 107 -5.18 11.01 -14.41
C LYS A 107 -4.76 11.29 -15.84
N ALA A 108 -5.69 11.78 -16.67
CA ALA A 108 -5.37 12.18 -18.04
C ALA A 108 -4.05 12.96 -17.97
N PRO A 109 -3.07 12.67 -18.86
CA PRO A 109 -1.87 13.48 -18.92
C PRO A 109 -2.34 14.92 -18.93
N GLN A 110 -2.00 15.66 -17.88
CA GLN A 110 -2.15 17.09 -17.91
C GLN A 110 -1.36 17.48 -19.14
N GLU A 111 -2.06 17.87 -20.20
CA GLU A 111 -1.46 18.33 -21.44
C GLU A 111 -0.34 19.28 -21.00
N ALA A 112 0.90 18.85 -21.22
CA ALA A 112 2.01 19.77 -21.15
C ALA A 112 1.59 20.94 -22.06
N PRO A 113 1.64 22.20 -21.59
CA PRO A 113 1.27 23.32 -22.45
C PRO A 113 2.06 23.15 -23.74
N ALA A 114 1.29 23.02 -24.83
CA ALA A 114 1.78 22.70 -26.15
C ALA A 114 3.07 23.48 -26.40
N SER A 115 4.14 22.75 -26.69
CA SER A 115 5.29 23.33 -27.38
C SER A 115 4.74 24.04 -28.61
N GLN A 116 4.67 25.36 -28.55
CA GLN A 116 4.46 26.19 -29.72
C GLN A 116 5.52 25.77 -30.74
N PRO A 117 5.16 25.47 -31.99
CA PRO A 117 6.15 25.45 -33.05
C PRO A 117 6.71 26.88 -33.13
N GLN A 118 7.96 27.06 -32.70
CA GLN A 118 8.71 28.24 -33.09
C GLN A 118 8.91 28.12 -34.60
N GLU A 119 8.11 28.86 -35.35
CA GLU A 119 8.35 29.15 -36.77
C GLU A 119 9.79 29.62 -36.93
N ALA A 120 10.58 28.82 -37.64
CA ALA A 120 11.88 29.23 -38.14
C ALA A 120 11.69 30.53 -38.96
N PRO A 121 12.49 31.58 -38.76
CA PRO A 121 12.47 32.70 -39.68
C PRO A 121 12.93 32.17 -41.04
N ALA A 122 12.00 32.23 -42.00
CA ALA A 122 12.20 31.84 -43.37
C ALA A 122 13.48 32.50 -43.92
N SER A 123 14.42 31.67 -44.35
CA SER A 123 15.50 32.07 -45.24
C SER A 123 14.88 32.64 -46.51
N GLN A 124 14.97 33.96 -46.68
CA GLN A 124 14.67 34.61 -47.96
C GLN A 124 15.72 34.16 -48.99
N PRO A 125 15.33 33.63 -50.15
CA PRO A 125 16.15 33.71 -51.34
C PRO A 125 15.91 35.08 -51.98
N GLN A 126 16.87 36.00 -51.84
CA GLN A 126 16.90 37.19 -52.70
C GLN A 126 17.64 36.83 -53.99
N GLU A 127 16.84 36.44 -54.99
CA GLU A 127 17.26 36.34 -56.38
C GLU A 127 17.18 37.75 -57.01
N ALA A 128 18.27 38.18 -57.63
CA ALA A 128 18.33 39.43 -58.41
C ALA A 128 17.38 39.36 -59.61
N PRO A 129 16.92 40.51 -60.13
CA PRO A 129 17.39 40.84 -61.48
C PRO A 129 17.66 42.34 -61.71
N ALA A 130 18.34 42.56 -62.84
CA ALA A 130 18.97 43.78 -63.31
C ALA A 130 18.04 44.77 -64.06
N SER A 131 18.60 45.98 -64.28
CA SER A 131 18.35 46.95 -65.36
C SER A 131 16.96 47.60 -65.52
N ASN A 132 16.94 48.93 -65.40
CA ASN A 132 16.80 49.83 -66.55
C ASN A 132 17.36 51.23 -66.22
#